data_AF-A0A258BI39-F1
#
_entry.id   AF-A0A258BI39-F1
#
_cell.length_a   1.000
_cell.length_b   1.000
_cell.length_c   1.000
_cell.angle_alpha   90.00
_cell.angle_beta   90.00
_cell.angle_gamma   90.00
#
_symmetry.space_group_name_H-M   'P 1'
#
loop_
_entity.id
_entity.type
_entity.pdbx_description
1 polymer ?
#
loop_
_entity_poly.entity_id
_entity_poly.type
_entity_poly.pdbx_seq_one_letter_code
_entity_poly.pdbx_strand_id
1 'polypeptide(L)'
;MEQSWRQAKSIFGLLLSAPLFWLAFFFIVPMGIVWLYSFGENRGLVDIAFTGTWKNYARALEPLYLGIFVKSLWVAALTTFLCLIVGFPVALAITFAADKWKPWLL
;
A
#
# COMPACT_ATOMS: atom_id res chain seq x y z
N MET A 1 31.37 -19.38 -18.65
CA MET A 1 31.42 -17.91 -18.48
C MET A 1 30.44 -17.55 -17.37
N GLU A 2 30.82 -17.86 -16.14
CA GLU A 2 29.98 -17.63 -14.95
C GLU A 2 30.15 -16.16 -14.51
N GLN A 3 29.54 -15.22 -15.24
CA GLN A 3 29.71 -13.80 -14.96
C GLN A 3 28.91 -13.37 -13.70
N SER A 4 29.66 -12.91 -12.70
CA SER A 4 29.54 -11.53 -12.20
C SER A 4 28.33 -11.12 -11.35
N TRP A 5 27.44 -12.01 -10.90
CA TRP A 5 26.41 -11.61 -9.91
C TRP A 5 26.99 -10.91 -8.65
N ARG A 6 28.23 -11.24 -8.26
CA ARG A 6 28.97 -10.57 -7.18
C ARG A 6 29.68 -9.27 -7.61
N GLN A 7 30.02 -9.11 -8.89
CA GLN A 7 30.72 -7.95 -9.44
C GLN A 7 29.74 -6.82 -9.83
N ALA A 8 28.49 -7.14 -10.19
CA ALA A 8 27.46 -6.16 -10.54
C ALA A 8 26.71 -5.55 -9.33
N LYS A 9 27.10 -5.86 -8.09
CA LYS A 9 26.46 -5.31 -6.88
C LYS A 9 26.47 -3.78 -6.83
N SER A 10 27.55 -3.17 -7.31
CA SER A 10 27.67 -1.71 -7.40
C SER A 10 26.71 -1.10 -8.42
N ILE A 11 26.57 -1.73 -9.58
CA ILE A 11 25.65 -1.31 -10.64
C ILE A 11 24.21 -1.44 -10.16
N PHE A 12 23.87 -2.58 -9.54
CA PHE A 12 22.54 -2.80 -8.97
C PHE A 12 22.23 -1.78 -7.86
N GLY A 13 23.19 -1.52 -6.96
CA GLY A 13 23.05 -0.49 -5.93
C GLY A 13 22.85 0.91 -6.50
N LEU A 14 23.57 1.25 -7.58
CA LEU A 14 23.45 2.55 -8.24
C LEU A 14 22.09 2.70 -8.94
N LEU A 15 21.61 1.66 -9.63
CA LEU A 15 20.29 1.64 -10.27
C LEU A 15 19.14 1.74 -9.26
N LEU A 16 19.27 1.09 -8.10
CA LEU A 16 18.26 1.15 -7.05
C LEU A 16 18.32 2.43 -6.22
N SER A 17 19.45 3.13 -6.19
CA SER A 17 19.64 4.29 -5.32
C SER A 17 18.63 5.41 -5.60
N ALA A 18 18.35 5.72 -6.86
CA ALA A 18 17.41 6.78 -7.24
C ALA A 18 15.94 6.43 -6.88
N PRO A 19 15.40 5.26 -7.24
CA PRO A 19 14.06 4.85 -6.81
C PRO A 19 13.91 4.74 -5.30
N LEU A 20 14.92 4.21 -4.60
CA LEU A 20 14.90 4.10 -3.14
C LEU A 20 14.94 5.46 -2.47
N PHE A 21 15.76 6.37 -2.97
CA PHE A 21 15.78 7.75 -2.50
C PHE A 21 14.42 8.43 -2.70
N TRP A 22 13.81 8.24 -3.88
CA TRP A 22 12.50 8.80 -4.19
C TRP A 22 11.42 8.27 -3.24
N LEU A 23 11.34 6.95 -3.05
CA LEU A 23 10.40 6.34 -2.09
C LEU A 23 10.68 6.79 -0.66
N ALA A 24 11.96 6.84 -0.25
CA ALA A 24 12.31 7.30 1.09
C ALA A 24 11.86 8.75 1.32
N PHE A 25 12.17 9.66 0.38
CA PHE A 25 11.92 11.07 0.54
C PHE A 25 10.44 11.46 0.36
N PHE A 26 9.75 10.89 -0.62
CA PHE A 26 8.36 11.28 -0.93
C PHE A 26 7.28 10.39 -0.33
N PHE A 27 7.64 9.20 0.17
CA PHE A 27 6.68 8.31 0.81
C PHE A 27 7.02 8.08 2.29
N ILE A 28 8.23 7.61 2.60
CA ILE A 28 8.59 7.25 3.98
C ILE A 28 8.69 8.49 4.88
N VAL A 29 9.36 9.56 4.45
CA VAL A 29 9.49 10.79 5.25
C VAL A 29 8.13 11.40 5.58
N PRO A 30 7.21 11.65 4.61
CA PRO A 30 5.87 12.15 4.92
C PRO A 30 5.07 11.21 5.82
N MET A 31 5.16 9.89 5.61
CA MET A 31 4.50 8.91 6.47
C MET A 31 5.02 8.97 7.91
N GLY A 32 6.34 9.15 8.07
CA GLY A 32 6.98 9.36 9.37
C GLY A 32 6.49 10.63 10.07
N ILE A 33 6.31 11.73 9.35
CA ILE A 33 5.74 12.98 9.91
C ILE A 33 4.31 12.74 10.41
N VAL A 34 3.45 12.10 9.61
CA VAL A 34 2.07 11.77 10.01
C VAL A 34 2.07 10.85 11.24
N TRP A 35 2.97 9.87 11.28
CA TRP A 35 3.13 8.98 12.41
C TRP A 35 3.54 9.74 13.68
N LEU A 36 4.51 10.66 13.61
CA LEU A 36 4.90 11.50 14.75
C LEU A 36 3.74 12.36 15.25
N TYR A 37 2.96 12.97 14.34
CA TYR A 37 1.78 13.77 14.69
C TYR A 37 0.66 12.95 15.31
N SER A 38 0.58 11.64 15.06
CA SER A 38 -0.42 10.78 15.70
C SER A 38 -0.27 10.71 17.22
N PHE A 39 0.91 11.03 17.78
CA PHE A 39 1.16 11.13 19.23
C PHE A 39 1.01 12.56 19.79
N GLY A 40 0.79 13.55 18.92
CA GLY A 40 0.58 14.95 19.28
C GLY A 40 -0.91 15.26 19.50
N GLU A 41 -1.19 16.31 20.26
CA GLU A 41 -2.55 16.82 20.48
C GLU A 41 -2.68 18.19 19.79
N ASN A 42 -3.69 18.35 18.92
CA ASN A 42 -4.01 19.65 18.35
C ASN A 42 -4.55 20.56 19.46
N ARG A 43 -3.79 21.59 19.83
CA ARG A 43 -4.12 22.57 20.89
C ARG A 43 -4.56 23.91 20.30
N GLY A 44 -4.83 23.96 18.99
CA GLY A 44 -5.34 25.13 18.27
C GLY A 44 -5.57 24.84 16.79
N LEU A 45 -5.82 25.88 15.99
CA LEU A 45 -5.98 25.78 14.54
C LEU A 45 -4.67 25.45 13.80
N VAL A 46 -3.52 25.79 14.41
CA VAL A 46 -2.18 25.65 13.80
C VAL A 46 -1.17 25.00 14.76
N ASP A 47 -1.52 24.83 16.04
CA ASP A 47 -0.58 24.40 17.07
C ASP A 47 -0.79 22.93 17.48
N ILE A 48 0.28 22.14 17.39
CA ILE A 48 0.34 20.72 17.75
C ILE A 48 1.28 20.59 18.94
N ALA A 49 0.73 20.37 20.13
CA ALA A 49 1.55 20.07 21.29
C ALA A 49 1.92 18.58 21.27
N PHE A 50 3.22 18.28 21.24
CA PHE A 50 3.72 16.92 21.39
C PHE A 50 3.60 16.47 22.86
N THR A 51 2.44 15.94 23.21
CA THR A 51 2.14 15.46 24.56
C THR A 51 2.52 13.99 24.77
N GLY A 52 2.86 13.26 23.70
CA GLY A 52 3.26 11.85 23.77
C GLY A 52 2.13 10.93 24.22
N THR A 53 0.88 11.28 23.93
CA THR A 53 -0.30 10.57 24.44
C THR A 53 -0.85 9.58 23.43
N TRP A 54 -1.45 8.49 23.93
CA TRP A 54 -2.15 7.48 23.11
C TRP A 54 -3.62 7.83 22.83
N LYS A 55 -4.04 9.07 23.14
CA LYS A 55 -5.43 9.51 23.06
C LYS A 55 -6.00 9.42 21.66
N ASN A 56 -5.22 9.77 20.63
CA ASN A 56 -5.67 9.69 19.24
C ASN A 56 -5.94 8.24 18.79
N TYR A 57 -5.15 7.28 19.30
CA TYR A 57 -5.38 5.86 19.04
C TYR A 57 -6.64 5.35 19.75
N ALA A 58 -6.87 5.76 21.00
CA ALA A 58 -8.12 5.46 21.70
C ALA A 58 -9.34 6.04 20.97
N ARG A 59 -9.20 7.28 20.45
CA ARG A 59 -10.23 7.92 19.63
C ARG A 59 -10.53 7.15 18.35
N ALA A 60 -9.51 6.59 17.70
CA ALA A 60 -9.68 5.77 16.50
C ALA A 60 -10.53 4.50 16.75
N LEU A 61 -10.63 4.05 18.01
CA LEU A 61 -11.47 2.92 18.43
C LEU A 61 -12.89 3.34 18.83
N GLU A 62 -13.25 4.62 18.73
CA GLU A 62 -14.63 5.03 19.00
C GLU A 62 -15.59 4.39 17.97
N PRO A 63 -16.83 4.06 18.38
CA PRO A 63 -17.79 3.35 17.53
C PRO A 63 -18.05 4.02 16.18
N LEU A 64 -17.95 5.35 16.12
CA LEU A 64 -18.09 6.12 14.88
C LEU A 64 -17.01 5.75 13.85
N TYR A 65 -15.74 5.76 14.25
CA TYR A 65 -14.62 5.43 13.36
C TYR A 65 -14.60 3.95 13.01
N LEU A 66 -14.88 3.08 13.99
CA LEU A 66 -15.01 1.64 13.74
C LEU A 66 -16.15 1.34 12.76
N GLY A 67 -17.27 2.04 12.85
CA GLY A 67 -18.37 1.91 11.90
C GLY A 67 -17.96 2.25 10.47
N ILE A 68 -17.16 3.30 10.28
CA ILE A 68 -16.59 3.67 8.98
C ILE A 68 -15.62 2.58 8.51
N PHE A 69 -14.74 2.09 9.39
CA PHE A 69 -13.77 1.06 9.07
C PHE A 69 -14.44 -0.24 8.60
N VAL A 70 -15.50 -0.68 9.29
CA VAL A 70 -16.27 -1.87 8.92
C VAL A 70 -16.97 -1.68 7.56
N LYS A 71 -17.52 -0.49 7.29
CA LYS A 71 -18.10 -0.19 5.96
C LYS A 71 -17.05 -0.29 4.85
N SER A 72 -15.86 0.29 5.05
CA SER A 72 -14.76 0.17 4.09
C SER A 72 -14.32 -1.28 3.88
N LEU A 73 -14.21 -2.06 4.97
CA LEU A 73 -13.85 -3.46 4.91
C LEU A 73 -14.91 -4.29 4.15
N TRP A 74 -16.20 -4.00 4.38
CA TRP A 74 -17.29 -4.66 3.68
C TRP A 74 -17.25 -4.37 2.18
N VAL A 75 -17.04 -3.11 1.79
CA VAL A 75 -16.93 -2.71 0.37
C VAL A 75 -15.72 -3.36 -0.27
N ALA A 76 -14.56 -3.37 0.41
CA ALA A 76 -13.35 -4.01 -0.09
C ALA A 76 -13.58 -5.52 -0.30
N ALA A 77 -14.12 -6.21 0.70
CA ALA A 77 -14.39 -7.65 0.64
C ALA A 77 -15.38 -8.00 -0.48
N LEU A 78 -16.48 -7.24 -0.61
CA LEU A 78 -17.45 -7.43 -1.67
C LEU A 78 -16.80 -7.22 -3.05
N THR A 79 -16.00 -6.16 -3.20
CA THR A 79 -15.32 -5.87 -4.46
C THR A 79 -14.33 -6.98 -4.82
N THR A 80 -13.49 -7.42 -3.88
CA THR A 80 -12.58 -8.55 -4.08
C THR A 80 -13.33 -9.82 -4.48
N PHE A 81 -14.44 -10.13 -3.80
CA PHE A 81 -15.25 -11.30 -4.11
C PHE A 81 -15.85 -11.24 -5.51
N LEU A 82 -16.39 -10.09 -5.92
CA LEU A 82 -16.90 -9.89 -7.28
C LEU A 82 -15.79 -9.99 -8.33
N CYS A 83 -14.62 -9.40 -8.07
CA CYS A 83 -13.46 -9.52 -8.95
C CYS A 83 -13.01 -10.99 -9.10
N LEU A 84 -13.08 -11.80 -8.04
CA LEU A 84 -12.79 -13.23 -8.13
C LEU A 84 -13.85 -13.95 -8.94
N ILE A 85 -15.14 -13.70 -8.69
CA ILE A 85 -16.23 -14.34 -9.45
C ILE A 85 -16.15 -14.04 -10.94
N VAL A 86 -15.79 -12.81 -11.32
CA VAL A 86 -15.76 -12.39 -12.73
C VAL A 86 -14.41 -12.69 -13.36
N GLY A 87 -13.31 -12.35 -12.69
CA GLY A 87 -11.96 -12.49 -13.21
C GLY A 87 -11.47 -13.93 -13.26
N PHE A 88 -11.88 -14.79 -12.31
CA PHE A 88 -11.41 -16.17 -12.27
C PHE A 88 -11.93 -17.01 -13.44
N PRO A 89 -13.22 -16.95 -13.85
CA PRO A 89 -13.69 -17.61 -15.06
C PRO A 89 -12.97 -17.14 -16.33
N VAL A 90 -12.67 -15.84 -16.43
CA VAL A 90 -11.91 -15.29 -17.57
C VAL A 90 -10.49 -15.87 -17.56
N ALA A 91 -9.81 -15.88 -16.41
CA ALA A 91 -8.50 -16.50 -16.26
C ALA A 91 -8.52 -17.99 -16.63
N LEU A 92 -9.53 -18.75 -16.20
CA LEU A 92 -9.71 -20.15 -16.59
C LEU A 92 -9.93 -20.31 -18.09
N ALA A 93 -10.77 -19.48 -18.70
CA ALA A 93 -11.00 -19.51 -20.15
C ALA A 93 -9.69 -19.26 -20.93
N ILE A 94 -8.84 -18.34 -20.47
CA ILE A 94 -7.51 -18.08 -21.06
C ILE A 94 -6.64 -19.35 -20.99
N THR A 95 -6.65 -20.09 -19.88
CA THR A 95 -5.82 -21.31 -19.75
C THR A 95 -6.22 -22.43 -20.70
N PHE A 96 -7.50 -22.53 -21.06
CA PHE A 96 -8.01 -23.57 -21.96
C PHE A 96 -8.19 -23.11 -23.41
N ALA A 97 -7.93 -21.83 -23.72
CA ALA A 97 -8.05 -21.28 -25.07
C ALA A 97 -6.91 -21.74 -26.00
N ALA A 98 -7.24 -22.02 -27.26
CA ALA A 98 -6.25 -22.34 -28.29
C ALA A 98 -5.32 -21.14 -28.55
N ASP A 99 -4.06 -21.39 -28.93
CA ASP A 99 -3.00 -20.36 -29.05
C ASP A 99 -3.38 -19.16 -29.93
N LYS A 100 -4.24 -19.37 -30.92
CA LYS A 100 -4.77 -18.31 -31.82
C LYS A 100 -5.69 -17.30 -31.14
N TRP A 101 -6.34 -17.66 -30.02
CA TRP A 101 -7.26 -16.79 -29.27
C TRP A 101 -6.61 -16.11 -28.07
N LYS A 102 -5.44 -16.60 -27.61
CA LYS A 102 -4.72 -16.05 -26.45
C LYS A 102 -4.42 -14.53 -26.55
N PRO A 103 -4.04 -13.95 -27.70
CA PRO A 103 -3.78 -12.52 -27.82
C PRO A 103 -5.03 -11.64 -27.70
N TRP A 104 -6.22 -12.19 -27.95
CA TRP A 104 -7.50 -11.47 -27.87
C TRP A 104 -8.15 -11.56 -26.49
N LEU A 105 -7.67 -12.48 -25.65
CA LEU A 105 -8.16 -12.72 -24.29
C LEU A 105 -7.24 -12.12 -23.21
N LEU A 106 -6.12 -11.48 -23.60
CA LEU A 106 -5.17 -10.75 -22.74
C LEU A 106 -5.45 -9.24 -22.83
#